data_AF-A0A857FUM3-F1
#
_entry.id   AF-A0A857FUM3-F1
#
_cell.length_a   1.000
_cell.length_b   1.000
_cell.length_c   1.000
_cell.angle_alpha   90.00
_cell.angle_beta   90.00
_cell.angle_gamma   90.00
#
_symmetry.space_group_name_H-M   'P 1'
#
loop_
_entity.id
_entity.type
_entity.pdbx_description
1 polymer ?
#
loop_
_entity_poly.entity_id
_entity_poly.type
_entity_poly.pdbx_seq_one_letter_code
_entity_poly.pdbx_strand_id
1 'polypeptide(L)'
;MVNAGFANRFEKGSLLWWNADYTHYQVQACIPDYAYYLFVEYDACIGGNGNRLLADMIADGADFVAHPIVADLSWYWTAFHTGVYPDGQLRASLNCISFFSSRALEHLAARRRAMSAPGAGIKFWPLGEAFVASEIEKAGFSFVPLGRYGDVSRYTWFPPILEADLVLPEGGHTFVHPVLDQKRYIASLLRQTHFVRHYFMPGSHLRRELRRFPGAVSRRQLYRAALARAVQRLHLARGGL
;
A
#
# COMPACT_ATOMS: atom_id res chain seq x y z
N MET A 1 -15.99 11.98 -1.79
CA MET A 1 -16.23 10.53 -1.64
C MET A 1 -17.69 10.18 -1.40
N VAL A 2 -18.31 10.54 -0.26
CA VAL A 2 -19.71 10.16 0.04
C VAL A 2 -20.70 10.65 -1.00
N ASN A 3 -20.60 11.92 -1.42
CA ASN A 3 -21.45 12.48 -2.47
C ASN A 3 -21.31 11.78 -3.83
N ALA A 4 -20.22 11.03 -4.05
CA ALA A 4 -19.98 10.24 -5.26
C ALA A 4 -20.48 8.77 -5.13
N GLY A 5 -21.23 8.46 -4.06
CA GLY A 5 -21.86 7.16 -3.81
C GLY A 5 -20.99 6.15 -3.08
N PHE A 6 -19.83 6.55 -2.55
CA PHE A 6 -18.91 5.67 -1.84
C PHE A 6 -19.12 5.70 -0.32
N ALA A 7 -19.03 4.54 0.33
CA ALA A 7 -19.17 4.44 1.78
C ALA A 7 -18.01 5.12 2.52
N ASN A 8 -18.33 5.90 3.56
CA ASN A 8 -17.34 6.38 4.54
C ASN A 8 -17.07 5.29 5.60
N ARG A 9 -16.49 4.16 5.18
CA ARG A 9 -16.21 3.00 6.05
C ARG A 9 -14.73 2.62 6.00
N PHE A 10 -14.15 2.38 7.16
CA PHE A 10 -12.80 1.86 7.36
C PHE A 10 -12.71 1.22 8.74
N GLU A 11 -11.95 0.13 8.87
CA GLU A 11 -11.87 -0.63 10.13
C GLU A 11 -10.70 -0.16 11.00
N LYS A 12 -9.62 0.34 10.36
CA LYS A 12 -8.44 0.86 11.05
C LYS A 12 -7.86 2.07 10.32
N GLY A 13 -7.25 2.98 11.08
CA GLY A 13 -6.54 4.12 10.51
C GLY A 13 -7.49 5.20 10.00
N SER A 14 -7.44 5.50 8.71
CA SER A 14 -8.22 6.54 8.05
C SER A 14 -8.87 6.02 6.77
N LEU A 15 -9.90 6.73 6.28
CA LEU A 15 -10.58 6.38 5.04
C LEU A 15 -9.64 6.26 3.85
N LEU A 16 -8.71 7.21 3.69
CA LEU A 16 -7.78 7.26 2.56
C LEU A 16 -6.68 6.18 2.66
N TRP A 17 -6.32 5.76 3.87
CA TRP A 17 -5.41 4.64 4.04
C TRP A 17 -6.14 3.32 3.74
N TRP A 18 -7.35 3.15 4.24
CA TRP A 18 -8.12 1.92 4.07
C TRP A 18 -8.67 1.73 2.65
N ASN A 19 -9.04 2.83 1.99
CA ASN A 19 -9.62 2.86 0.67
C ASN A 19 -8.79 3.77 -0.24
N ALA A 20 -7.49 3.49 -0.37
CA ALA A 20 -6.63 4.27 -1.26
C ALA A 20 -7.19 4.32 -2.70
N ASP A 21 -7.89 3.27 -3.13
CA ASP A 21 -8.54 3.15 -4.44
C ASP A 21 -9.62 4.21 -4.72
N TYR A 22 -10.20 4.80 -3.68
CA TYR A 22 -11.25 5.82 -3.82
C TYR A 22 -10.78 7.06 -4.59
N THR A 23 -9.54 7.49 -4.37
CA THR A 23 -8.99 8.65 -5.08
C THR A 23 -8.83 8.35 -6.56
N HIS A 24 -8.54 7.09 -6.93
CA HIS A 24 -8.37 6.68 -8.32
C HIS A 24 -9.66 6.88 -9.12
N TYR A 25 -10.80 6.47 -8.56
CA TYR A 25 -12.11 6.65 -9.20
C TYR A 25 -12.51 8.12 -9.31
N GLN A 26 -12.14 8.93 -8.30
CA GLN A 26 -12.41 10.36 -8.36
C GLN A 26 -11.59 11.03 -9.46
N VAL A 27 -10.31 10.66 -9.61
CA VAL A 27 -9.46 11.17 -10.69
C VAL A 27 -10.03 10.78 -12.05
N GLN A 28 -10.37 9.51 -12.27
CA GLN A 28 -10.96 9.05 -13.54
C GLN A 28 -12.27 9.78 -13.86
N ALA A 29 -13.13 10.01 -12.88
CA ALA A 29 -14.38 10.75 -13.09
C ALA A 29 -14.15 12.24 -13.44
N CYS A 30 -13.04 12.83 -12.99
CA CYS A 30 -12.71 14.23 -13.28
C CYS A 30 -11.99 14.41 -14.63
N ILE A 31 -11.25 13.40 -15.09
CA ILE A 31 -10.48 13.46 -16.35
C ILE A 31 -10.66 12.15 -17.17
N PRO A 32 -11.88 11.87 -17.68
CA PRO A 32 -12.24 10.56 -18.22
C PRO A 32 -11.63 10.20 -19.58
N ASP A 33 -11.01 11.16 -20.26
CA ASP A 33 -10.57 11.01 -21.66
C ASP A 33 -9.32 10.12 -21.84
N TYR A 34 -8.69 9.71 -20.74
CA TYR A 34 -7.54 8.81 -20.79
C TYR A 34 -7.97 7.35 -20.80
N ALA A 35 -7.42 6.57 -21.73
CA ALA A 35 -7.64 5.13 -21.79
C ALA A 35 -6.97 4.37 -20.62
N TYR A 36 -5.92 4.96 -20.03
CA TYR A 36 -5.12 4.37 -18.97
C TYR A 36 -4.68 5.41 -17.94
N TYR A 37 -4.52 4.99 -16.69
CA TYR A 37 -4.15 5.81 -15.55
C TYR A 37 -3.03 5.13 -14.77
N LEU A 38 -1.97 5.87 -14.46
CA LEU A 38 -0.91 5.43 -13.56
C LEU A 38 -0.98 6.26 -12.27
N PHE A 39 -1.16 5.58 -11.13
CA PHE A 39 -1.12 6.17 -9.81
C PHE A 39 0.18 5.81 -9.11
N VAL A 40 0.80 6.81 -8.49
CA VAL A 40 2.01 6.68 -7.70
C VAL A 40 1.78 7.40 -6.39
N GLU A 41 1.82 6.67 -5.28
CA GLU A 41 1.78 7.23 -3.94
C GLU A 41 3.00 8.12 -3.69
N TYR A 42 2.83 9.08 -2.80
CA TYR A 42 3.82 10.14 -2.57
C TYR A 42 5.17 9.64 -2.05
N ASP A 43 5.23 8.43 -1.48
CA ASP A 43 6.41 7.75 -0.98
C ASP A 43 6.80 6.53 -1.83
N ALA A 44 6.33 6.46 -3.06
CA ALA A 44 6.79 5.48 -4.04
C ALA A 44 7.60 6.15 -5.15
N CYS A 45 8.56 5.42 -5.71
CA CYS A 45 9.41 5.91 -6.79
C CYS A 45 9.52 4.88 -7.92
N ILE A 46 9.47 5.37 -9.16
CA ILE A 46 9.73 4.61 -10.38
C ILE A 46 11.05 5.11 -10.97
N GLY A 47 12.00 4.20 -11.15
CA GLY A 47 13.24 4.44 -11.89
C GLY A 47 13.15 4.00 -13.35
N GLY A 48 13.96 4.62 -14.22
CA GLY A 48 14.05 4.31 -15.65
C GLY A 48 13.14 5.15 -16.54
N ASN A 49 12.84 4.66 -17.74
CA ASN A 49 12.09 5.39 -18.77
C ASN A 49 10.56 5.19 -18.61
N GLY A 50 9.87 6.14 -17.97
CA GLY A 50 8.42 6.06 -17.75
C GLY A 50 7.59 5.91 -19.03
N ASN A 51 8.01 6.50 -20.16
CA ASN A 51 7.28 6.37 -21.42
C ASN A 51 7.31 4.95 -21.96
N ARG A 52 8.49 4.31 -21.90
CA ARG A 52 8.65 2.90 -22.30
C ARG A 52 7.84 1.99 -21.38
N LEU A 53 7.91 2.23 -20.07
CA LEU A 53 7.14 1.47 -19.09
C LEU A 53 5.63 1.47 -19.41
N LEU A 54 5.06 2.64 -19.65
CA LEU A 54 3.64 2.77 -19.99
C LEU A 54 3.32 2.10 -21.33
N ALA A 55 4.18 2.27 -22.34
CA ALA A 55 3.99 1.62 -23.64
C ALA A 55 3.98 0.08 -23.51
N ASP A 56 4.87 -0.48 -22.71
CA ASP A 56 4.95 -1.92 -22.46
C ASP A 56 3.69 -2.45 -21.75
N MET A 57 3.19 -1.72 -20.73
CA MET A 57 1.94 -2.07 -20.04
C MET A 57 0.71 -2.04 -20.96
N ILE A 58 0.65 -1.05 -21.85
CA ILE A 58 -0.43 -0.91 -22.83
C ILE A 58 -0.34 -2.01 -23.89
N ALA A 59 0.86 -2.31 -24.38
CA ALA A 59 1.09 -3.35 -25.38
C ALA A 59 0.75 -4.77 -24.87
N ASP A 60 0.99 -5.04 -23.58
CA ASP A 60 0.57 -6.27 -22.91
C ASP A 60 -0.96 -6.36 -22.71
N GLY A 61 -1.72 -5.30 -23.02
CA GLY A 61 -3.18 -5.26 -22.84
C GLY A 61 -3.58 -5.32 -21.36
N ALA A 62 -2.71 -4.83 -20.46
CA ALA A 62 -2.96 -4.88 -19.03
C ALA A 62 -4.16 -4.00 -18.64
N ASP A 63 -5.04 -4.53 -17.80
CA ASP A 63 -6.12 -3.75 -17.17
C ASP A 63 -5.74 -3.26 -15.80
N PHE A 64 -4.88 -4.02 -15.13
CA PHE A 64 -4.35 -3.70 -13.83
C PHE A 64 -2.91 -4.16 -13.73
N VAL A 65 -2.02 -3.27 -13.28
CA VAL A 65 -0.66 -3.63 -12.88
C VAL A 65 -0.42 -3.17 -11.46
N ALA A 66 0.03 -4.08 -10.60
CA ALA A 66 0.45 -3.81 -9.23
C ALA A 66 1.34 -4.96 -8.73
N HIS A 67 1.96 -4.79 -7.56
CA HIS A 67 2.74 -5.87 -6.96
C HIS A 67 1.82 -6.83 -6.19
N PRO A 68 1.77 -8.13 -6.53
CA PRO A 68 0.91 -9.07 -5.81
C PRO A 68 1.39 -9.25 -4.37
N ILE A 69 0.45 -9.35 -3.44
CA ILE A 69 0.69 -9.77 -2.07
C ILE A 69 0.24 -11.22 -1.94
N VAL A 70 1.05 -12.05 -1.28
CA VAL A 70 0.65 -13.41 -0.92
C VAL A 70 -0.44 -13.31 0.17
N ALA A 71 -1.70 -13.43 -0.24
CA ALA A 71 -2.87 -13.32 0.62
C ALA A 71 -3.24 -14.67 1.27
N ASP A 72 -2.29 -15.28 1.96
CA ASP A 72 -2.50 -16.53 2.70
C ASP A 72 -2.77 -16.25 4.19
N LEU A 73 -2.78 -17.29 5.03
CA LEU A 73 -2.99 -17.16 6.48
C LEU A 73 -1.89 -16.33 7.19
N SER A 74 -0.74 -16.09 6.55
CA SER A 74 0.32 -15.25 7.10
C SER A 74 0.04 -13.75 6.89
N TRP A 75 -0.79 -13.39 5.91
CA TRP A 75 -1.23 -12.02 5.74
C TRP A 75 -2.32 -11.69 6.75
N TYR A 76 -2.00 -10.80 7.70
CA TYR A 76 -2.89 -10.40 8.81
C TYR A 76 -4.32 -10.06 8.38
N TRP A 77 -4.50 -9.53 7.17
CA TRP A 77 -5.79 -9.08 6.67
C TRP A 77 -6.69 -10.22 6.15
N THR A 78 -6.14 -11.35 5.74
CA THR A 78 -6.87 -12.46 5.08
C THR A 78 -8.13 -12.89 5.82
N ALA A 79 -8.02 -13.10 7.14
CA ALA A 79 -9.14 -13.60 7.95
C ALA A 79 -10.36 -12.66 7.92
N PHE A 80 -10.15 -11.35 7.74
CA PHE A 80 -11.21 -10.35 7.75
C PHE A 80 -11.98 -10.27 6.43
N HIS A 81 -11.40 -10.77 5.34
CA HIS A 81 -11.99 -10.70 4.01
C HIS A 81 -12.78 -11.94 3.62
N THR A 82 -12.70 -13.02 4.39
CA THR A 82 -13.38 -14.30 4.12
C THR A 82 -14.89 -14.16 3.88
N GLY A 83 -15.56 -13.22 4.56
CA GLY A 83 -16.99 -12.95 4.39
C GLY A 83 -17.36 -12.20 3.10
N VAL A 84 -16.39 -11.60 2.41
CA VAL A 84 -16.58 -10.86 1.14
C VAL A 84 -15.97 -11.63 -0.03
N TYR A 85 -14.79 -12.21 0.18
CA TYR A 85 -14.02 -13.01 -0.75
C TYR A 85 -13.80 -14.40 -0.15
N PRO A 86 -14.64 -15.38 -0.49
CA PRO A 86 -14.47 -16.76 -0.06
C PRO A 86 -13.14 -17.38 -0.51
N ASP A 87 -12.81 -18.53 0.05
CA ASP A 87 -11.56 -19.24 -0.22
C ASP A 87 -11.26 -19.38 -1.73
N GLY A 88 -10.02 -19.09 -2.10
CA GLY A 88 -9.55 -19.10 -3.49
C GLY A 88 -9.90 -17.85 -4.31
N GLN A 89 -10.77 -16.95 -3.82
CA GLN A 89 -11.13 -15.71 -4.51
C GLN A 89 -10.36 -14.48 -4.03
N LEU A 90 -9.80 -14.52 -2.83
CA LEU A 90 -8.99 -13.41 -2.33
C LEU A 90 -7.70 -13.31 -3.14
N ARG A 91 -7.51 -12.13 -3.75
CA ARG A 91 -6.22 -11.66 -4.25
C ARG A 91 -5.91 -10.35 -3.57
N ALA A 92 -4.65 -10.16 -3.23
CA ALA A 92 -4.19 -8.90 -2.68
C ALA A 92 -3.05 -8.32 -3.50
N SER A 93 -2.95 -7.00 -3.49
CA SER A 93 -1.87 -6.29 -4.18
C SER A 93 -1.46 -5.03 -3.42
N LEU A 94 -0.16 -4.73 -3.48
CA LEU A 94 0.42 -3.49 -2.98
C LEU A 94 0.31 -2.42 -4.06
N ASN A 95 -0.59 -1.46 -3.84
CA ASN A 95 -1.07 -0.53 -4.88
C ASN A 95 -0.38 0.83 -4.89
N CYS A 96 0.72 1.01 -4.13
CA CYS A 96 1.46 2.27 -4.05
C CYS A 96 1.96 2.77 -5.42
N ILE A 97 2.16 1.86 -6.38
CA ILE A 97 2.34 2.08 -7.80
C ILE A 97 1.34 1.15 -8.47
N SER A 98 0.35 1.73 -9.13
CA SER A 98 -0.69 0.97 -9.78
C SER A 98 -1.12 1.59 -11.11
N PHE A 99 -1.20 0.74 -12.13
CA PHE A 99 -1.68 1.11 -13.46
C PHE A 99 -3.07 0.50 -13.67
N PHE A 100 -3.95 1.25 -14.32
CA PHE A 100 -5.31 0.79 -14.64
C PHE A 100 -5.72 1.20 -16.05
N SER A 101 -6.47 0.34 -16.73
CA SER A 101 -7.32 0.77 -17.85
C SER A 101 -8.55 1.53 -17.34
N SER A 102 -9.14 2.41 -18.14
CA SER A 102 -10.36 3.14 -17.75
C SER A 102 -11.50 2.18 -17.39
N ARG A 103 -11.69 1.11 -18.19
CA ARG A 103 -12.73 0.10 -17.95
C ARG A 103 -12.56 -0.63 -16.60
N ALA A 104 -11.32 -0.84 -16.16
CA ALA A 104 -11.04 -1.43 -14.87
C ALA A 104 -11.44 -0.48 -13.72
N LEU A 105 -11.09 0.81 -13.81
CA LEU A 105 -11.49 1.81 -12.82
C LEU A 105 -13.01 2.00 -12.75
N GLU A 106 -13.68 2.04 -13.90
CA GLU A 106 -15.14 2.15 -13.97
C GLU A 106 -15.82 0.95 -13.29
N HIS A 107 -15.34 -0.26 -13.57
CA HIS A 107 -15.82 -1.48 -12.94
C HIS A 107 -15.65 -1.43 -11.42
N LEU A 108 -14.43 -1.12 -10.95
CA LEU A 108 -14.11 -1.06 -9.53
C LEU A 108 -14.93 0.02 -8.80
N ALA A 109 -15.11 1.19 -9.43
CA ALA A 109 -15.95 2.26 -8.91
C ALA A 109 -17.41 1.82 -8.78
N ALA A 110 -17.97 1.21 -9.83
CA ALA A 110 -19.33 0.66 -9.79
C ALA A 110 -19.48 -0.39 -8.69
N ARG A 111 -18.48 -1.26 -8.52
CA ARG A 111 -18.48 -2.29 -7.49
C ARG A 111 -18.46 -1.69 -6.07
N ARG A 112 -17.60 -0.71 -5.78
CA ARG A 112 -17.60 -0.01 -4.48
C ARG A 112 -18.94 0.67 -4.20
N ARG A 113 -19.57 1.29 -5.19
CA ARG A 113 -20.91 1.89 -5.05
C ARG A 113 -21.97 0.84 -4.74
N ALA A 114 -21.96 -0.29 -5.44
CA ALA A 114 -22.88 -1.40 -5.15
C ALA A 114 -22.70 -1.95 -3.73
N MET A 115 -21.45 -2.09 -3.27
CA MET A 115 -21.14 -2.49 -1.89
C MET A 115 -21.56 -1.44 -0.85
N SER A 116 -21.65 -0.18 -1.25
CA SER A 116 -22.09 0.92 -0.38
C SER A 116 -23.61 1.02 -0.25
N ALA A 117 -24.37 0.27 -1.06
CA ALA A 117 -25.82 0.32 -1.07
C ALA A 117 -26.41 -0.19 0.26
N PRO A 118 -27.54 0.39 0.73
CA PRO A 118 -28.25 -0.11 1.90
C PRO A 118 -28.58 -1.60 1.76
N GLY A 119 -28.35 -2.37 2.84
CA GLY A 119 -28.65 -3.81 2.84
C GLY A 119 -27.57 -4.72 2.24
N ALA A 120 -26.42 -4.19 1.79
CA ALA A 120 -25.33 -4.99 1.23
C ALA A 120 -24.71 -6.02 2.22
N GLY A 121 -25.03 -5.96 3.51
CA GLY A 121 -24.68 -6.99 4.49
C GLY A 121 -23.18 -7.13 4.80
N ILE A 122 -22.34 -6.18 4.36
CA ILE A 122 -20.89 -6.24 4.55
C ILE A 122 -20.54 -5.91 6.00
N LYS A 123 -20.12 -6.93 6.74
CA LYS A 123 -19.70 -6.80 8.15
C LYS A 123 -18.34 -6.12 8.27
N PHE A 124 -17.35 -6.60 7.53
CA PHE A 124 -16.00 -6.03 7.48
C PHE A 124 -15.76 -5.38 6.13
N TRP A 125 -15.45 -4.08 6.13
CA TRP A 125 -15.25 -3.35 4.89
C TRP A 125 -13.89 -3.71 4.27
N PRO A 126 -13.80 -4.20 3.03
CA PRO A 126 -12.53 -4.64 2.47
C PRO A 126 -11.59 -3.46 2.21
N LEU A 127 -10.34 -3.58 2.65
CA LEU A 127 -9.29 -2.61 2.35
C LEU A 127 -8.93 -2.65 0.86
N GLY A 128 -8.42 -1.53 0.34
CA GLY A 128 -8.07 -1.36 -1.08
C GLY A 128 -7.16 -2.47 -1.61
N GLU A 129 -6.17 -2.90 -0.83
CA GLU A 129 -5.22 -3.94 -1.22
C GLU A 129 -5.89 -5.29 -1.46
N ALA A 130 -6.94 -5.65 -0.70
CA ALA A 130 -7.72 -6.87 -0.95
C ALA A 130 -8.78 -6.66 -2.03
N PHE A 131 -9.44 -5.50 -2.01
CA PHE A 131 -10.57 -5.20 -2.87
C PHE A 131 -10.18 -5.17 -4.35
N VAL A 132 -9.13 -4.41 -4.70
CA VAL A 132 -8.79 -4.11 -6.09
C VAL A 132 -8.44 -5.38 -6.86
N ALA A 133 -7.42 -6.12 -6.40
CA ALA A 133 -6.98 -7.33 -7.10
C ALA A 133 -8.07 -8.41 -7.15
N SER A 134 -8.84 -8.58 -6.07
CA SER A 134 -9.91 -9.58 -6.03
C SER A 134 -11.02 -9.28 -7.03
N GLU A 135 -11.48 -8.02 -7.13
CA GLU A 135 -12.56 -7.67 -8.06
C GLU A 135 -12.07 -7.62 -9.52
N ILE A 136 -10.82 -7.22 -9.77
CA ILE A 136 -10.19 -7.31 -11.10
C ILE A 136 -10.19 -8.75 -11.61
N GLU A 137 -9.67 -9.69 -10.81
CA GLU A 137 -9.60 -11.10 -11.20
C GLU A 137 -11.01 -11.69 -11.36
N LYS A 138 -11.91 -11.41 -10.42
CA LYS A 138 -13.30 -11.89 -10.46
C LYS A 138 -14.06 -11.44 -11.70
N ALA A 139 -13.78 -10.24 -12.19
CA ALA A 139 -14.40 -9.70 -13.40
C ALA A 139 -13.68 -10.12 -14.70
N GLY A 140 -12.62 -10.92 -14.62
CA GLY A 140 -11.89 -11.42 -15.79
C GLY A 140 -11.00 -10.37 -16.46
N PHE A 141 -10.64 -9.30 -15.76
CA PHE A 141 -9.68 -8.31 -16.25
C PHE A 141 -8.24 -8.85 -16.18
N SER A 142 -7.38 -8.36 -17.08
CA SER A 142 -5.96 -8.74 -17.10
C SER A 142 -5.20 -8.09 -15.93
N PHE A 143 -4.79 -8.90 -14.94
CA PHE A 143 -3.89 -8.48 -13.88
C PHE A 143 -2.46 -8.95 -14.18
N VAL A 144 -1.57 -7.99 -14.41
CA VAL A 144 -0.15 -8.26 -14.67
C VAL A 144 0.69 -7.83 -13.47
N PRO A 145 1.58 -8.69 -12.93
CA PRO A 145 2.44 -8.31 -11.81
C PRO A 145 3.43 -7.19 -12.18
N LEU A 146 3.61 -6.21 -11.29
CA LEU A 146 4.56 -5.10 -11.48
C LEU A 146 5.99 -5.57 -11.76
N GLY A 147 6.39 -6.69 -11.14
CA GLY A 147 7.71 -7.31 -11.34
C GLY A 147 7.98 -7.83 -12.75
N ARG A 148 6.96 -7.89 -13.63
CA ARG A 148 7.16 -8.17 -15.06
C ARG A 148 7.93 -7.04 -15.75
N TYR A 149 7.78 -5.80 -15.28
CA TYR A 149 8.31 -4.62 -15.95
C TYR A 149 9.62 -4.11 -15.37
N GLY A 150 10.04 -4.61 -14.20
CA GLY A 150 11.24 -4.10 -13.53
C GLY A 150 11.46 -4.69 -12.14
N ASP A 151 12.54 -4.25 -11.48
CA ASP A 151 12.90 -4.74 -10.15
C ASP A 151 11.92 -4.23 -9.08
N VAL A 152 11.43 -5.16 -8.27
CA VAL A 152 10.52 -4.93 -7.12
C VAL A 152 11.17 -5.34 -5.79
N SER A 153 12.47 -5.63 -5.77
CA SER A 153 13.20 -6.10 -4.59
C SER A 153 13.13 -5.15 -3.39
N ARG A 154 12.90 -3.85 -3.64
CA ARG A 154 12.73 -2.79 -2.64
C ARG A 154 11.32 -2.20 -2.64
N TYR A 155 10.33 -2.94 -3.14
CA TYR A 155 8.94 -2.52 -3.15
C TYR A 155 8.16 -3.25 -2.06
N THR A 156 8.25 -2.74 -0.83
CA THR A 156 7.70 -3.37 0.39
C THR A 156 7.19 -2.30 1.36
N TRP A 157 6.60 -2.66 2.50
CA TRP A 157 6.15 -1.67 3.50
C TRP A 157 7.26 -1.17 4.42
N PHE A 158 8.30 -1.99 4.63
CA PHE A 158 9.43 -1.70 5.52
C PHE A 158 10.60 -2.64 5.18
N PRO A 159 11.87 -2.20 5.26
CA PRO A 159 12.35 -0.89 5.73
C PRO A 159 12.17 0.24 4.71
N PRO A 160 12.01 1.50 5.16
CA PRO A 160 12.01 2.66 4.28
C PRO A 160 13.41 2.97 3.74
N ILE A 161 13.46 3.71 2.64
CA ILE A 161 14.65 4.38 2.11
C ILE A 161 14.54 5.87 2.42
N LEU A 162 15.63 6.49 2.87
CA LEU A 162 15.71 7.94 2.97
C LEU A 162 15.87 8.51 1.56
N GLU A 163 15.09 9.53 1.21
CA GLU A 163 15.14 10.15 -0.11
C GLU A 163 16.56 10.55 -0.56
N ALA A 164 17.37 11.09 0.37
CA ALA A 164 18.76 11.45 0.11
C ALA A 164 19.71 10.25 -0.16
N ASP A 165 19.28 9.04 0.17
CA ASP A 165 20.03 7.79 -0.10
C ASP A 165 19.50 7.06 -1.34
N LEU A 166 18.45 7.57 -1.99
CA LEU A 166 17.85 6.90 -3.12
C LEU A 166 18.83 6.91 -4.30
N VAL A 167 19.29 5.72 -4.68
CA VAL A 167 20.10 5.49 -5.87
C VAL A 167 19.31 4.56 -6.78
N LEU A 168 18.92 5.08 -7.95
CA LEU A 168 18.25 4.32 -9.00
C LEU A 168 19.32 3.81 -9.98
N PRO A 169 19.20 2.57 -10.49
CA PRO A 169 20.15 2.07 -11.48
C PRO A 169 20.01 2.82 -12.80
N GLU A 170 21.11 2.89 -13.55
CA GLU A 170 21.16 3.57 -14.86
C GLU A 170 20.36 2.85 -15.95
N GLY A 171 20.04 1.56 -15.75
CA GLY A 171 19.34 0.72 -16.73
C GLY A 171 18.19 -0.09 -16.12
N GLY A 172 17.18 -0.35 -16.95
CA GLY A 172 15.96 -1.05 -16.55
C GLY A 172 14.98 -0.19 -15.76
N HIS A 173 13.83 -0.75 -15.42
CA HIS A 173 12.88 -0.12 -14.50
C HIS A 173 13.07 -0.67 -13.10
N THR A 174 12.89 0.19 -12.10
CA THR A 174 12.89 -0.20 -10.68
C THR A 174 11.74 0.46 -9.96
N PHE A 175 11.14 -0.28 -9.04
CA PHE A 175 10.03 0.17 -8.23
C PHE A 175 10.45 0.13 -6.76
N VAL A 176 10.31 1.27 -6.09
CA VAL A 176 10.84 1.46 -4.74
C VAL A 176 9.76 2.02 -3.85
N HIS A 177 9.53 1.39 -2.71
CA HIS A 177 8.62 1.87 -1.68
C HIS A 177 9.00 1.29 -0.30
N PRO A 178 8.89 2.08 0.79
CA PRO A 178 8.63 3.51 0.81
C PRO A 178 9.93 4.35 0.73
N VAL A 179 9.91 5.46 -0.02
CA VAL A 179 10.94 6.50 -0.08
C VAL A 179 10.45 7.72 0.71
N LEU A 180 11.17 8.09 1.76
CA LEU A 180 10.70 9.07 2.74
C LEU A 180 11.71 10.20 2.95
N ASP A 181 11.21 11.42 3.13
CA ASP A 181 12.01 12.51 3.68
C ASP A 181 12.51 12.19 5.10
N GLN A 182 13.49 12.94 5.60
CA GLN A 182 14.10 12.71 6.91
C GLN A 182 13.07 12.59 8.05
N LYS A 183 12.04 13.46 8.06
CA LYS A 183 11.05 13.50 9.15
C LYS A 183 10.20 12.23 9.15
N ARG A 184 9.68 11.84 7.99
CA ARG A 184 8.85 10.63 7.81
C ARG A 184 9.68 9.36 7.97
N TYR A 185 10.93 9.36 7.50
CA TYR A 185 11.89 8.28 7.67
C TYR A 185 12.12 7.96 9.15
N ILE A 186 12.48 8.96 9.95
CA ILE A 186 12.68 8.82 11.40
C ILE A 186 11.39 8.33 12.08
N ALA A 187 10.24 8.90 11.74
CA ALA A 187 8.95 8.50 12.31
C ALA A 187 8.63 7.02 11.98
N SER A 188 8.88 6.59 10.75
CA SER A 188 8.69 5.20 10.31
C SER A 188 9.58 4.24 11.08
N LEU A 189 10.87 4.56 11.23
CA LEU A 189 11.81 3.76 12.04
C LEU A 189 11.37 3.65 13.50
N LEU A 190 10.95 4.76 14.13
CA LEU A 190 10.48 4.75 15.51
C LEU A 190 9.18 3.94 15.68
N ARG A 191 8.31 3.92 14.68
CA ARG A 191 7.03 3.19 14.73
C ARG A 191 7.21 1.69 14.47
N GLN A 192 8.04 1.32 13.50
CA GLN A 192 8.14 -0.06 12.99
C GLN A 192 9.27 -0.87 13.64
N THR A 193 10.10 -0.26 14.48
CA THR A 193 11.15 -0.99 15.21
C THR A 193 10.56 -2.13 16.03
N HIS A 194 10.97 -3.36 15.71
CA HIS A 194 10.26 -4.54 16.19
C HIS A 194 10.42 -4.81 17.70
N PHE A 195 11.64 -4.69 18.24
CA PHE A 195 11.97 -5.03 19.62
C PHE A 195 12.17 -3.78 20.48
N VAL A 196 11.54 -3.73 21.67
CA VAL A 196 11.63 -2.60 22.61
C VAL A 196 13.09 -2.30 23.02
N ARG A 197 13.92 -3.33 23.22
CA ARG A 197 15.35 -3.14 23.51
C ARG A 197 16.11 -2.38 22.42
N HIS A 198 15.67 -2.44 21.16
CA HIS A 198 16.36 -1.77 20.04
C HIS A 198 16.26 -0.24 20.09
N TYR A 199 15.35 0.33 20.88
CA TYR A 199 15.30 1.78 21.12
C TYR A 199 16.47 2.30 21.95
N PHE A 200 17.16 1.42 22.68
CA PHE A 200 18.22 1.79 23.63
C PHE A 200 19.57 1.13 23.32
N MET A 201 19.58 -0.05 22.68
CA MET A 201 20.82 -0.75 22.32
C MET A 201 21.63 0.01 21.25
N PRO A 202 22.83 0.55 21.56
CA PRO A 202 23.58 1.41 20.64
C PRO A 202 23.88 0.80 19.27
N GLY A 203 24.07 -0.53 19.22
CA GLY A 203 24.33 -1.28 17.99
C GLY A 203 23.09 -1.68 17.20
N SER A 204 21.87 -1.37 17.65
CA SER A 204 20.64 -1.75 16.94
C SER A 204 20.49 -0.98 15.62
N HIS A 205 19.77 -1.55 14.65
CA HIS A 205 19.48 -0.87 13.38
C HIS A 205 18.91 0.54 13.59
N LEU A 206 17.88 0.67 14.44
CA LEU A 206 17.28 1.96 14.78
C LEU A 206 18.33 2.96 15.29
N ARG A 207 19.20 2.54 16.22
CA ARG A 207 20.22 3.43 16.78
C ARG A 207 21.30 3.79 15.77
N ARG A 208 21.64 2.88 14.85
CA ARG A 208 22.57 3.19 13.75
C ARG A 208 21.98 4.24 12.81
N GLU A 209 20.73 4.09 12.39
CA GLU A 209 20.06 5.06 11.51
C GLU A 209 19.88 6.43 12.19
N LEU A 210 19.44 6.46 13.46
CA LEU A 210 19.25 7.74 14.16
C LEU A 210 20.55 8.51 14.41
N ARG A 211 21.72 7.86 14.41
CA ARG A 211 23.02 8.55 14.53
C ARG A 211 23.33 9.44 13.32
N ARG A 212 22.70 9.18 12.18
CA ARG A 212 22.81 10.02 10.97
C ARG A 212 22.15 11.39 11.14
N PHE A 213 21.27 11.54 12.16
CA PHE A 213 20.53 12.76 12.44
C PHE A 213 20.70 13.21 13.90
N PRO A 214 21.90 13.70 14.29
CA PRO A 214 22.15 14.15 15.66
C PRO A 214 21.12 15.21 16.10
N GLY A 215 20.52 15.01 17.27
CA GLY A 215 19.54 15.94 17.83
C GLY A 215 18.12 15.86 17.23
N ALA A 216 17.91 15.15 16.13
CA ALA A 216 16.59 15.05 15.48
C ALA A 216 15.55 14.27 16.31
N VAL A 217 16.02 13.40 17.22
CA VAL A 217 15.16 12.63 18.13
C VAL A 217 15.61 12.82 19.57
N SER A 218 14.73 13.38 20.40
CA SER A 218 14.95 13.52 21.84
C SER A 218 14.85 12.17 22.56
N ARG A 219 15.47 12.07 23.74
CA ARG A 219 15.32 10.91 24.64
C ARG A 219 13.84 10.64 24.95
N ARG A 220 13.04 11.69 25.18
CA ARG A 220 11.61 11.58 25.47
C ARG A 220 10.83 10.94 24.32
N GLN A 221 11.15 11.29 23.06
CA GLN A 221 10.53 10.66 21.89
C GLN A 221 10.88 9.17 21.78
N LEU A 222 12.13 8.79 22.07
CA LEU A 222 12.55 7.38 22.11
C LEU A 222 11.80 6.57 23.16
N TYR A 223 11.69 7.07 24.40
CA TYR A 223 10.93 6.39 25.45
C TYR A 223 9.45 6.24 25.10
N ARG A 224 8.84 7.30 24.54
CA ARG A 224 7.44 7.23 24.07
C ARG A 224 7.24 6.17 23.00
N ALA A 225 8.13 6.11 22.01
CA ALA A 225 8.04 5.12 20.95
C ALA A 225 8.27 3.68 21.48
N ALA A 226 9.23 3.51 22.39
CA ALA A 226 9.50 2.23 23.05
C ALA A 226 8.29 1.75 23.88
N LEU A 227 7.65 2.65 24.63
CA LEU A 227 6.44 2.35 25.41
C LEU A 227 5.27 1.99 24.50
N ALA A 228 5.02 2.77 23.44
CA ALA A 228 3.99 2.46 22.47
C ALA A 228 4.19 1.07 21.85
N ARG A 229 5.44 0.71 21.51
CA ARG A 229 5.78 -0.61 21.02
C ARG A 229 5.57 -1.72 22.06
N ALA A 230 5.92 -1.47 23.33
CA ALA A 230 5.69 -2.42 24.41
C ALA A 230 4.19 -2.69 24.61
N VAL A 231 3.37 -1.64 24.63
CA VAL A 231 1.90 -1.75 24.71
C VAL A 231 1.34 -2.54 23.53
N GLN A 232 1.77 -2.22 22.30
CA GLN A 232 1.35 -2.95 21.11
C GLN A 232 1.71 -4.45 21.20
N ARG A 233 2.92 -4.78 21.67
CA ARG A 233 3.33 -6.19 21.83
C ARG A 233 2.55 -6.92 22.91
N LEU A 234 2.25 -6.25 24.02
CA LEU A 234 1.41 -6.83 25.09
C LEU A 234 -0.01 -7.08 24.61
N HIS A 235 -0.57 -6.15 23.82
CA HIS A 235 -1.88 -6.32 23.19
C HIS A 235 -1.88 -7.55 22.27
N LEU A 236 -0.91 -7.65 21.35
CA LEU A 236 -0.75 -8.81 20.47
C LEU A 236 -0.55 -10.13 21.24
N ALA A 237 0.27 -10.12 22.31
CA ALA A 237 0.51 -11.30 23.13
C ALA A 237 -0.72 -11.77 23.92
N ARG A 238 -1.67 -10.87 24.20
CA ARG A 238 -2.93 -11.18 24.88
C ARG A 238 -4.05 -11.58 23.91
N GLY A 239 -3.73 -11.84 22.65
CA GLY A 239 -4.72 -12.12 21.61
C GLY A 239 -5.53 -10.89 21.17
N GLY A 240 -5.10 -9.69 21.59
CA GLY A 240 -5.62 -8.44 21.06
C GLY A 240 -5.16 -8.26 19.62
N LEU A 241 -6.13 -8.08 18.72
CA LEU A 241 -5.90 -7.78 17.31
C LEU A 241 -5.48 -6.32 17.09
#